data_AF-A0A2N5JNQ9-F1
#
_entry.id   AF-A0A2N5JNQ9-F1
#
_cell.length_a   1.000
_cell.length_b   1.000
_cell.length_c   1.000
_cell.angle_alpha   90.00
_cell.angle_beta   90.00
_cell.angle_gamma   90.00
#
_symmetry.space_group_name_H-M   'P 1'
#
loop_
_entity.id
_entity.type
_entity.pdbx_description
1 polymer ?
#
loop_
_entity_poly.entity_id
_entity_poly.type
_entity_poly.pdbx_seq_one_letter_code
_entity_poly.pdbx_strand_id
1 'polypeptide(L)'
;MDKTGFEPELGGILRQNSVYVDEATCIGCGHCAYVARNTFFLEEDYGRARVINQTGDNVGLIQEAIDTCPVDCIAWVNEQELIRLEELRKYQVISNIGLVGDGARTDRRSKMAS
;
A
#
# COMPACT_ATOMS: atom_id res chain seq x y z
N MET A 1 14.13 -15.18 -30.90
CA MET A 1 12.70 -15.11 -30.54
C MET A 1 12.62 -15.20 -29.03
N ASP A 2 12.73 -14.03 -28.43
CA ASP A 2 12.75 -13.79 -27.00
C ASP A 2 11.36 -14.12 -26.43
N LYS A 3 11.25 -15.31 -25.83
CA LYS A 3 10.05 -15.73 -25.12
C LYS A 3 10.01 -14.98 -23.80
N THR A 4 9.29 -13.86 -23.78
CA THR A 4 9.22 -12.93 -22.65
C THR A 4 8.41 -13.46 -21.46
N GLY A 5 7.89 -14.69 -21.52
CA GLY A 5 7.04 -15.25 -20.46
C GLY A 5 5.62 -14.67 -20.41
N PHE A 6 5.25 -13.83 -21.39
CA PHE A 6 3.89 -13.26 -21.54
C PHE A 6 2.96 -14.14 -22.40
N GLU A 7 3.40 -15.34 -22.79
CA GLU A 7 2.59 -16.24 -23.61
C GLU A 7 1.51 -16.94 -22.76
N PRO A 8 0.22 -16.75 -23.07
CA PRO A 8 -0.87 -17.32 -22.28
C PRO A 8 -0.93 -18.86 -22.33
N GLU A 9 -0.20 -19.49 -23.26
CA GLU A 9 -0.20 -20.93 -23.53
C GLU A 9 0.64 -21.79 -22.56
N LEU A 10 1.62 -21.20 -21.84
CA LEU A 10 2.63 -21.92 -21.03
C LEU A 10 2.39 -21.85 -19.51
N GLY A 11 1.28 -21.21 -19.11
CA GLY A 11 1.00 -20.86 -17.72
C GLY A 11 0.01 -19.70 -17.59
N GLY A 12 -0.90 -19.55 -18.56
CA GLY A 12 -2.07 -18.71 -18.39
C GLY A 12 -2.88 -19.14 -17.15
N ILE A 13 -3.87 -18.32 -16.78
CA ILE A 13 -4.82 -18.51 -15.66
C ILE A 13 -4.31 -18.46 -14.21
N LEU A 14 -3.01 -18.49 -13.91
CA LEU A 14 -2.53 -18.10 -12.56
C LEU A 14 -2.39 -16.57 -12.45
N ARG A 15 -3.45 -15.83 -12.78
CA ARG A 15 -3.57 -14.44 -12.32
C ARG A 15 -3.86 -14.50 -10.82
N GLN A 16 -2.81 -14.61 -10.01
CA GLN A 16 -2.95 -14.41 -8.57
C GLN A 16 -3.35 -12.95 -8.39
N ASN A 17 -4.65 -12.71 -8.14
CA ASN A 17 -5.11 -11.41 -7.72
C ASN A 17 -4.34 -11.05 -6.45
N SER A 18 -3.64 -9.93 -6.50
CA SER A 18 -2.94 -9.34 -5.38
C SER A 18 -3.76 -8.18 -4.86
N VAL A 19 -3.66 -7.87 -3.59
CA VAL A 19 -4.24 -6.66 -3.00
C VAL A 19 -3.19 -5.55 -2.97
N TYR A 20 -3.64 -4.33 -3.22
CA TYR A 20 -2.84 -3.11 -3.21
C TYR A 20 -3.53 -2.03 -2.37
N VAL A 21 -2.75 -1.18 -1.72
CA VAL A 21 -3.22 0.01 -1.01
C VAL A 21 -2.62 1.25 -1.69
N ASP A 22 -3.47 2.17 -2.12
CA ASP A 22 -3.04 3.49 -2.60
C ASP A 22 -2.71 4.39 -1.40
N GLU A 23 -1.41 4.50 -1.08
CA GLU A 23 -0.90 5.27 0.05
C GLU A 23 -1.17 6.78 -0.08
N ALA A 24 -1.36 7.30 -1.30
CA ALA A 24 -1.67 8.71 -1.51
C ALA A 24 -3.11 9.05 -1.08
N THR A 25 -4.05 8.14 -1.32
CA THR A 25 -5.48 8.27 -0.94
C THR A 25 -5.75 7.80 0.49
N CYS A 26 -4.97 6.85 1.00
CA CYS A 26 -5.17 6.27 2.32
C CYS A 26 -5.10 7.33 3.42
N ILE A 27 -6.09 7.34 4.33
CA ILE A 27 -6.17 8.29 5.44
C ILE A 27 -5.67 7.74 6.79
N GLY A 28 -5.16 6.51 6.81
CA GLY A 28 -4.64 5.92 8.05
C GLY A 28 -5.71 5.53 9.08
N CYS A 29 -6.95 5.23 8.67
CA CYS A 29 -8.02 4.88 9.61
C CYS A 29 -7.77 3.57 10.41
N GLY A 30 -6.86 2.71 9.93
CA GLY A 30 -6.42 1.50 10.62
C GLY A 30 -7.38 0.31 10.61
N HIS A 31 -8.58 0.45 10.05
CA HIS A 31 -9.58 -0.61 10.09
C HIS A 31 -9.13 -1.88 9.33
N CYS A 32 -8.50 -1.73 8.16
CA CYS A 32 -7.96 -2.86 7.40
C CYS A 32 -6.92 -3.67 8.19
N ALA A 33 -6.04 -2.98 8.93
CA ALA A 33 -5.04 -3.60 9.80
C ALA A 33 -5.68 -4.26 11.03
N TYR A 34 -6.91 -3.92 11.42
CA TYR A 34 -7.64 -4.62 12.48
C TYR A 34 -8.35 -5.89 11.97
N VAL A 35 -9.01 -5.78 10.81
CA VAL A 35 -9.78 -6.88 10.18
C VAL A 35 -8.88 -7.99 9.65
N ALA A 36 -7.82 -7.64 8.92
CA ALA A 36 -6.89 -8.57 8.27
C ALA A 36 -5.44 -8.25 8.67
N ARG A 37 -5.13 -8.53 9.95
CA ARG A 37 -3.85 -8.22 10.64
C ARG A 37 -2.61 -8.88 10.05
N ASN A 38 -2.75 -9.98 9.32
CA ASN A 38 -1.63 -10.67 8.69
C ASN A 38 -1.40 -10.17 7.26
N THR A 39 -2.39 -9.51 6.64
CA THR A 39 -2.28 -8.94 5.30
C THR A 39 -1.93 -7.46 5.30
N PHE A 40 -2.50 -6.65 6.21
CA PHE A 40 -2.29 -5.21 6.26
C PHE A 40 -1.61 -4.74 7.55
N PHE A 41 -0.84 -3.65 7.44
CA PHE A 41 -0.29 -2.92 8.58
C PHE A 41 -0.36 -1.42 8.35
N LEU A 42 -0.22 -0.63 9.41
CA LEU A 42 -0.01 0.82 9.33
C LEU A 42 1.49 1.12 9.44
N GLU A 43 2.01 1.82 8.45
CA GLU A 43 3.37 2.36 8.42
C GLU A 43 3.46 3.58 9.36
N GLU A 44 4.60 3.74 10.04
CA GLU A 44 4.78 4.68 11.16
C GLU A 44 5.10 6.12 10.72
N ASP A 45 5.83 6.32 9.61
CA ASP A 45 6.27 7.63 9.14
C ASP A 45 5.10 8.50 8.70
N TYR A 46 4.15 7.94 7.93
CA TYR A 46 3.00 8.68 7.38
C TYR A 46 1.64 8.18 7.85
N GLY A 47 1.60 7.16 8.70
CA GLY A 47 0.36 6.57 9.20
C GLY A 47 -0.47 5.90 8.10
N ARG A 48 0.17 5.40 7.04
CA ARG A 48 -0.53 4.83 5.86
C ARG A 48 -0.66 3.33 5.97
N ALA A 49 -1.79 2.81 5.49
CA ALA A 49 -1.95 1.36 5.39
C ALA A 49 -1.11 0.81 4.24
N ARG A 50 -0.56 -0.39 4.43
CA ARG A 50 0.25 -1.12 3.45
C ARG A 50 -0.02 -2.62 3.53
N VAL A 51 0.23 -3.31 2.44
CA VAL A 51 0.14 -4.77 2.35
C VAL A 51 1.48 -5.39 2.71
N ILE A 52 1.51 -6.27 3.72
CA ILE A 52 2.71 -7.03 4.14
C ILE A 52 2.73 -8.45 3.59
N ASN A 53 1.56 -9.06 3.39
CA ASN A 53 1.47 -10.42 2.92
C ASN A 53 0.18 -10.62 2.11
N GLN A 54 0.35 -10.87 0.81
CA GLN A 54 -0.72 -11.13 -0.15
C GLN A 54 -1.60 -12.34 0.21
N THR A 55 -1.09 -13.22 1.07
CA THR A 55 -1.73 -14.48 1.49
C THR A 55 -1.83 -14.63 3.00
N GLY A 56 -1.68 -13.52 3.74
CA GLY A 56 -1.62 -13.52 5.21
C GLY A 56 -2.93 -13.93 5.88
N ASP A 57 -4.06 -13.51 5.31
CA ASP A 57 -5.41 -13.80 5.81
C ASP A 57 -6.28 -14.47 4.74
N ASN A 58 -7.45 -14.97 5.16
CA ASN A 58 -8.43 -15.52 4.22
C ASN A 58 -8.97 -14.42 3.30
N VAL A 59 -9.23 -14.77 2.03
CA VAL A 59 -9.77 -13.86 1.01
C VAL A 59 -11.03 -13.12 1.48
N GLY A 60 -11.89 -13.74 2.28
CA GLY A 60 -13.07 -13.09 2.86
C GLY A 60 -12.74 -11.93 3.79
N LEU A 61 -11.72 -12.05 4.63
CA LEU A 61 -11.27 -10.96 5.52
C LEU A 61 -10.58 -9.85 4.72
N ILE A 62 -9.83 -10.21 3.68
CA ILE A 62 -9.21 -9.23 2.78
C ILE A 62 -10.30 -8.46 2.03
N GLN A 63 -11.35 -9.15 1.56
CA GLN A 63 -12.49 -8.52 0.91
C GLN A 63 -13.27 -7.62 1.87
N GLU A 64 -13.49 -8.04 3.12
CA GLU A 64 -14.12 -7.21 4.15
C GLU A 64 -13.30 -5.93 4.40
N ALA A 65 -11.97 -6.04 4.51
CA ALA A 65 -11.09 -4.88 4.66
C ALA A 65 -11.13 -3.92 3.46
N ILE A 66 -11.33 -4.44 2.24
CA ILE A 66 -11.53 -3.64 1.03
C ILE A 66 -12.87 -2.90 1.11
N ASP A 67 -13.96 -3.63 1.35
CA ASP A 67 -15.34 -3.09 1.31
C ASP A 67 -15.64 -2.08 2.42
N THR A 68 -14.89 -2.13 3.51
CA THR A 68 -15.07 -1.26 4.68
C THR A 68 -14.13 -0.04 4.67
N CYS A 69 -13.26 0.10 3.67
CA CYS A 69 -12.34 1.21 3.60
C CYS A 69 -13.09 2.53 3.33
N PRO A 70 -13.04 3.53 4.23
CA PRO A 70 -13.86 4.75 4.12
C PRO A 70 -13.51 5.67 2.96
N VAL A 71 -12.39 5.42 2.28
CA VAL A 71 -11.87 6.22 1.16
C VAL A 71 -11.54 5.36 -0.06
N ASP A 72 -11.99 4.10 -0.09
CA ASP A 72 -11.80 3.16 -1.20
C ASP A 72 -10.33 3.02 -1.68
N CYS A 73 -9.36 3.17 -0.77
CA CYS A 73 -7.95 3.16 -1.13
C CYS A 73 -7.34 1.74 -1.26
N ILE A 74 -8.14 0.67 -1.19
CA ILE A 74 -7.66 -0.72 -1.23
C ILE A 74 -8.35 -1.42 -2.40
N ALA A 75 -7.60 -2.13 -3.24
CA ALA A 75 -8.17 -2.81 -4.40
C ALA A 75 -7.45 -4.12 -4.74
N TRP A 76 -8.19 -5.05 -5.33
CA TRP A 76 -7.61 -6.19 -6.03
C TRP A 76 -7.02 -5.75 -7.37
N VAL A 77 -5.79 -6.16 -7.63
CA VAL A 77 -5.04 -5.92 -8.86
C VAL A 77 -4.45 -7.24 -9.35
N ASN A 78 -4.04 -7.28 -10.61
CA ASN A 78 -3.23 -8.40 -11.09
C ASN A 78 -1.75 -8.18 -10.72
N GLU A 79 -0.96 -9.24 -10.72
CA GLU A 79 0.45 -9.19 -10.31
C GLU A 79 1.30 -8.19 -11.12
N GLN A 80 1.09 -8.10 -12.45
CA GLN A 80 1.83 -7.15 -13.29
C GLN A 80 1.52 -5.70 -12.91
N GLU A 81 0.25 -5.41 -12.64
CA GLU A 81 -0.17 -4.10 -12.19
C GLU A 81 0.32 -3.80 -10.77
N LEU A 82 0.34 -4.78 -9.85
CA LEU A 82 0.92 -4.60 -8.53
C LEU A 82 2.39 -4.14 -8.63
N ILE A 83 3.21 -4.85 -9.42
CA ILE A 83 4.63 -4.50 -9.61
C ILE A 83 4.76 -3.06 -10.10
N ARG A 84 3.93 -2.67 -11.07
CA ARG A 84 3.92 -1.32 -11.63
C ARG A 84 3.52 -0.27 -10.59
N LEU A 85 2.44 -0.50 -9.85
CA LEU A 85 1.93 0.43 -8.83
C LEU A 85 2.94 0.59 -7.69
N GLU A 86 3.58 -0.49 -7.26
CA GLU A 86 4.65 -0.49 -6.26
C GLU A 86 5.88 0.32 -6.71
N GLU A 87 6.24 0.23 -8.00
CA GLU A 87 7.31 1.04 -8.57
C GLU A 87 6.92 2.53 -8.60
N LEU A 88 5.72 2.86 -9.09
CA LEU A 88 5.22 4.24 -9.15
C LEU A 88 5.13 4.87 -7.76
N ARG A 89 4.72 4.10 -6.75
CA ARG A 89 4.60 4.58 -5.37
C ARG A 89 5.92 5.09 -4.79
N LYS A 90 7.08 4.56 -5.21
CA LYS A 90 8.40 5.08 -4.77
C LYS A 90 8.60 6.58 -5.10
N TYR A 91 7.87 7.08 -6.10
CA TYR A 91 7.96 8.46 -6.57
C TYR A 91 6.75 9.31 -6.17
N GLN A 92 5.75 8.72 -5.49
CA GLN A 92 4.60 9.47 -4.99
C GLN A 92 4.98 10.32 -3.78
N VAL A 93 4.54 11.58 -3.78
CA VAL A 93 4.72 12.48 -2.63
C VAL A 93 3.53 12.29 -1.69
N ILE A 94 3.75 11.58 -0.58
CA ILE A 94 2.72 11.39 0.44
C ILE A 94 2.66 12.64 1.32
N SER A 95 1.48 13.24 1.41
CA SER A 95 1.25 14.37 2.30
C SER A 95 1.01 13.87 3.72
N ASN A 96 1.72 14.47 4.69
CA ASN A 96 1.48 14.18 6.10
C ASN A 96 0.05 14.59 6.46
N ILE A 97 -0.74 13.68 7.06
CA ILE A 97 -2.16 13.93 7.36
C ILE A 97 -2.38 14.98 8.46
N GLY A 98 -1.32 15.60 8.96
CA GLY A 98 -1.45 16.68 9.93
C GLY A 98 -2.14 16.17 11.19
N LEU A 99 -1.67 15.05 11.73
CA LEU A 99 -1.99 14.70 13.11
C LEU A 99 -1.44 15.83 13.99
N VAL A 100 -2.34 16.72 14.43
CA VAL A 100 -2.06 17.68 15.49
C VAL A 100 -1.92 16.87 16.78
N GLY A 101 -0.68 16.59 17.16
CA GLY A 101 -0.35 15.89 18.40
C GLY A 101 1.11 15.49 18.42
N ASP A 102 1.92 16.29 19.11
CA ASP A 102 3.27 15.97 19.60
C ASP A 102 4.44 16.06 18.61
N GLY A 103 4.84 17.32 18.36
CA GLY A 103 6.25 17.68 18.41
C GLY A 103 7.07 17.35 17.17
N ALA A 104 6.80 18.04 16.06
CA ALA A 104 7.80 18.25 15.02
C ALA A 104 9.09 18.81 15.68
N ARG A 105 10.08 17.93 15.86
CA ARG A 105 11.44 18.28 16.23
C ARG A 105 11.93 19.32 15.21
N THR A 106 12.07 20.55 15.67
CA THR A 106 12.70 21.61 14.89
C THR A 106 14.13 21.19 14.58
N ASP A 107 14.41 20.85 13.32
CA ASP A 107 15.78 20.79 12.86
C ASP A 107 16.32 22.22 12.79
N ARG A 108 16.96 22.65 13.88
CA ARG A 108 17.75 23.88 13.96
C ARG A 108 19.20 23.53 13.61
N ARG A 109 19.51 23.36 12.34
CA ARG A 109 20.86 23.47 11.74
C ARG A 109 20.66 23.90 10.29
N SER A 110 21.07 25.05 9.79
CA SER A 110 22.23 25.89 10.13
C SER A 110 21.96 27.28 9.57
N LYS A 111 22.06 28.32 10.40
CA LYS A 111 22.25 29.69 9.93
C LYS A 111 23.76 29.94 9.93
N MET A 112 24.23 30.65 8.89
CA MET A 112 25.52 31.35 8.77
C MET A 112 26.71 30.51 8.27
N ALA A 113 26.92 30.53 6.95
CA ALA A 113 28.26 30.67 6.41
C ALA A 113 28.56 32.17 6.32
N SER A 114 29.49 32.62 7.16
CA SER A 114 30.27 33.85 7.01
C SER A 114 31.70 33.45 6.72
#